data_AF-A0A929NPP2-F1
#
_entry.id   AF-A0A929NPP2-F1
#
_cell.length_a   1.000
_cell.length_b   1.000
_cell.length_c   1.000
_cell.angle_alpha   90.00
_cell.angle_beta   90.00
_cell.angle_gamma   90.00
#
_symmetry.space_group_name_H-M   'P 1'
#
loop_
_entity.id
_entity.type
_entity.pdbx_description
1 polymer ?
#
loop_
_entity_poly.entity_id
_entity_poly.type
_entity_poly.pdbx_seq_one_letter_code
_entity_poly.pdbx_strand_id
1 'polypeptide(L)'
;MDEGLANWFGGCLRDFLERRTETFEEAVGLPSCRGGVPWWKEERMHRRDRALRSLAHSLPGGQPVGALVREMHKLSKRYGGSAWRIDREHAEMPAAYEGTPREHLWEAFQSGASMPLGERQLRNIIA
;
A
#
# COMPACT_ATOMS: atom_id res chain seq x y z
N MET A 1 25.69 13.45 -11.42
CA MET A 1 25.49 12.36 -10.44
C MET A 1 26.78 12.29 -9.63
N ASP A 2 26.72 12.21 -8.31
CA ASP A 2 27.93 12.15 -7.48
C ASP A 2 28.69 10.83 -7.73
N GLU A 3 29.93 10.94 -8.17
CA GLU A 3 30.79 9.80 -8.53
C GLU A 3 31.10 8.91 -7.31
N GLY A 4 31.14 9.50 -6.11
CA GLY A 4 31.28 8.77 -4.86
C GLY A 4 30.05 7.91 -4.55
N LEU A 5 28.85 8.44 -4.81
CA LEU A 5 27.60 7.70 -4.61
C LEU A 5 27.47 6.52 -5.58
N ALA A 6 27.84 6.72 -6.85
CA ALA A 6 27.81 5.68 -7.86
C ALA A 6 28.77 4.52 -7.52
N ASN A 7 29.98 4.83 -7.06
CA ASN A 7 30.96 3.83 -6.65
C ASN A 7 30.52 3.05 -5.40
N TRP A 8 29.97 3.74 -4.40
CA TRP A 8 29.40 3.09 -3.21
C TRP A 8 28.26 2.13 -3.59
N PHE A 9 27.30 2.58 -4.39
CA PHE A 9 26.16 1.77 -4.81
C PHE A 9 26.58 0.56 -5.65
N GLY A 10 27.57 0.73 -6.53
CA GLY A 10 28.15 -0.36 -7.30
C GLY A 10 28.81 -1.44 -6.43
N GLY A 11 29.39 -1.04 -5.30
CA GLY A 11 29.90 -1.96 -4.27
C GLY A 11 28.78 -2.79 -3.63
N CYS A 12 27.75 -2.13 -3.11
CA CYS A 12 26.59 -2.79 -2.51
C CYS A 12 25.88 -3.75 -3.49
N LEU A 13 25.71 -3.33 -4.74
CA LEU A 13 25.09 -4.16 -5.78
C LEU A 13 25.91 -5.42 -6.06
N ARG A 14 27.25 -5.30 -6.08
CA ARG A 14 28.15 -6.44 -6.27
C ARG A 14 28.05 -7.42 -5.11
N ASP A 15 28.06 -6.92 -3.87
CA ASP A 15 27.96 -7.77 -2.68
C ASP A 15 26.65 -8.57 -2.66
N PHE A 16 25.53 -7.95 -3.06
CA PHE A 16 24.25 -8.64 -3.22
C PHE A 16 24.25 -9.67 -4.36
N LEU A 17 24.73 -9.32 -5.56
CA LEU A 17 24.76 -10.21 -6.72
C LEU A 17 25.72 -11.40 -6.52
N GLU A 18 26.82 -11.20 -5.80
CA GLU A 18 27.77 -12.25 -5.41
C GLU A 18 27.29 -13.07 -4.20
N ARG A 19 26.08 -12.81 -3.68
CA ARG A 19 25.48 -13.49 -2.52
C ARG A 19 26.31 -13.40 -1.24
N ARG A 20 27.04 -12.30 -1.06
CA ARG A 20 27.76 -12.00 0.18
C ARG A 20 26.83 -11.48 1.28
N THR A 21 25.66 -11.00 0.90
CA THR A 21 24.54 -10.68 1.78
C THR A 21 23.31 -11.47 1.37
N GLU A 22 22.36 -11.68 2.29
CA GLU A 22 21.11 -12.40 1.99
C GLU A 22 20.12 -11.51 1.24
N THR A 23 20.18 -10.19 1.48
CA THR A 23 19.26 -9.21 0.91
C THR A 23 20.01 -8.00 0.38
N PHE A 24 19.36 -7.25 -0.51
CA PHE A 24 19.92 -6.01 -1.04
C PHE A 24 19.95 -4.94 0.05
N GLU A 25 18.95 -4.90 0.92
CA GLU A 25 18.85 -4.01 2.07
C GLU A 25 20.04 -4.17 3.02
N GLU A 26 20.45 -5.40 3.29
CA GLU A 26 21.68 -5.68 4.06
C GLU A 26 22.92 -5.13 3.36
N ALA A 27 23.02 -5.29 2.03
CA ALA A 27 24.15 -4.77 1.25
C ALA A 27 24.25 -3.24 1.27
N VAL A 28 23.11 -2.53 1.28
CA VAL A 28 23.08 -1.07 1.38
C VAL A 28 23.06 -0.55 2.83
N GLY A 29 23.17 -1.44 3.82
CA GLY A 29 23.19 -1.08 5.24
C GLY A 29 21.84 -0.57 5.77
N LEU A 30 20.73 -0.92 5.12
CA LEU A 30 19.39 -0.63 5.61
C LEU A 30 19.01 -1.68 6.67
N PRO A 31 18.87 -1.29 7.95
CA PRO A 31 18.56 -2.23 9.01
C PRO A 31 17.14 -2.78 8.82
N SER A 32 17.03 -4.04 8.43
CA SER A 32 15.84 -4.82 8.73
C SER A 32 16.02 -5.35 10.15
N CYS A 33 15.30 -4.82 11.14
CA CYS A 33 15.27 -5.43 12.47
C CYS A 33 15.00 -6.93 12.30
N ARG A 34 15.70 -7.83 13.00
CA ARG A 34 15.38 -9.27 12.94
C ARG A 34 13.91 -9.45 13.37
N GLY A 35 13.05 -9.89 12.44
CA GLY A 35 11.59 -9.97 12.63
C GLY A 35 10.80 -8.69 12.32
N GLY A 36 11.46 -7.63 11.86
CA GLY A 36 10.87 -6.38 11.41
C GLY A 36 10.26 -6.48 10.01
N VAL A 37 9.25 -5.66 9.75
CA VAL A 37 8.66 -5.53 8.42
C VAL A 37 9.61 -4.70 7.54
N PRO A 38 9.95 -5.13 6.31
CA PRO A 38 10.74 -4.30 5.40
C PRO A 38 10.09 -2.94 5.18
N TRP A 39 10.89 -1.86 5.15
CA TRP A 39 10.39 -0.48 5.04
C TRP A 39 9.44 -0.27 3.84
N TRP A 40 9.71 -0.91 2.71
CA TRP A 40 8.86 -0.79 1.52
C TRP A 40 7.48 -1.43 1.77
N LYS A 41 7.41 -2.48 2.59
CA LYS A 41 6.15 -3.13 2.94
C LYS A 41 5.36 -2.27 3.93
N GLU A 42 6.06 -1.61 4.85
CA GLU A 42 5.47 -0.59 5.74
C GLU A 42 4.90 0.58 4.94
N GLU A 43 5.67 1.12 3.99
CA GLU A 43 5.23 2.23 3.14
C GLU A 43 3.99 1.86 2.32
N ARG A 44 3.94 0.64 1.76
CA ARG A 44 2.73 0.12 1.09
C ARG A 44 1.52 0.08 2.02
N MET A 45 1.71 -0.37 3.27
CA MET A 45 0.64 -0.37 4.27
C MET A 45 0.19 1.06 4.64
N HIS A 46 1.12 1.99 4.80
CA HIS A 46 0.81 3.40 5.08
C HIS A 46 0.04 4.06 3.94
N ARG A 47 0.44 3.81 2.68
CA ARG A 47 -0.28 4.31 1.50
C ARG A 47 -1.71 3.77 1.45
N ARG A 48 -1.90 2.47 1.68
CA ARG A 48 -3.22 1.84 1.78
C ARG A 48 -4.06 2.48 2.88
N ASP A 49 -3.50 2.62 4.08
CA ASP A 49 -4.24 3.11 5.24
C ASP A 49 -4.65 4.57 5.08
N ARG A 50 -3.80 5.40 4.44
CA ARG A 50 -4.15 6.77 4.05
C ARG A 50 -5.35 6.78 3.11
N ALA A 51 -5.32 5.98 2.04
CA ALA A 51 -6.44 5.89 1.10
C ALA A 51 -7.73 5.40 1.77
N LEU A 52 -7.64 4.41 2.67
CA LEU A 52 -8.80 3.92 3.43
C LEU A 52 -9.36 4.96 4.40
N ARG A 53 -8.51 5.79 5.01
CA ARG A 53 -8.99 6.94 5.80
C ARG A 53 -9.70 7.95 4.90
N SER A 54 -9.14 8.30 3.73
CA SER A 54 -9.82 9.19 2.78
C SER A 54 -11.18 8.63 2.33
N LEU A 55 -11.26 7.32 2.07
CA LEU A 55 -12.53 6.63 1.81
C LEU A 55 -13.53 6.80 2.94
N ALA A 56 -13.09 6.68 4.19
CA ALA A 56 -13.96 6.87 5.35
C ALA A 56 -14.53 8.30 5.40
N HIS A 57 -13.72 9.30 5.04
CA HIS A 57 -14.12 10.71 5.01
C HIS A 57 -15.05 11.06 3.83
N SER A 58 -14.94 10.36 2.69
CA SER A 58 -15.80 10.60 1.53
C SER A 58 -17.19 9.95 1.64
N LEU A 59 -17.37 9.02 2.58
CA LEU A 59 -18.67 8.43 2.86
C LEU A 59 -19.55 9.39 3.69
N PRO A 60 -20.89 9.32 3.56
CA PRO A 60 -21.80 10.20 4.29
C PRO A 60 -21.56 10.15 5.80
N GLY A 61 -21.35 11.32 6.40
CA GLY A 61 -21.10 11.47 7.83
C GLY A 61 -22.30 11.11 8.72
N GLY A 62 -22.06 11.06 10.04
CA GLY A 62 -23.11 10.79 11.05
C GLY A 62 -23.44 9.31 11.26
N GLN A 63 -22.76 8.40 10.56
CA GLN A 63 -22.92 6.96 10.75
C GLN A 63 -22.10 6.47 11.96
N PRO A 64 -22.62 5.52 12.76
CA PRO A 64 -21.81 4.82 13.74
C PRO A 64 -20.61 4.13 13.06
N VAL A 65 -19.44 4.12 13.72
CA VAL A 65 -18.20 3.52 13.19
C VAL A 65 -18.42 2.09 12.67
N GLY A 66 -19.26 1.30 13.33
CA GLY A 66 -19.58 -0.06 12.87
C GLY A 66 -20.35 -0.12 11.54
N ALA A 67 -21.23 0.84 11.27
CA ALA A 67 -21.93 0.94 9.99
C ALA A 67 -20.97 1.39 8.88
N LEU A 68 -20.14 2.40 9.17
CA LEU A 68 -19.10 2.89 8.26
C LEU A 68 -18.14 1.76 7.84
N VAL A 69 -17.61 1.00 8.80
CA VAL A 69 -16.70 -0.14 8.54
C VAL A 69 -17.37 -1.19 7.65
N ARG A 70 -18.64 -1.52 7.90
CA ARG A 70 -19.36 -2.52 7.08
C ARG A 70 -19.54 -2.04 5.64
N GLU A 71 -19.85 -0.76 5.44
CA GLU A 71 -20.01 -0.19 4.11
C GLU A 71 -18.65 -0.15 3.38
N MET A 72 -17.58 0.29 4.04
CA MET A 72 -16.22 0.25 3.49
C MET A 72 -15.81 -1.18 3.10
N HIS A 73 -16.06 -2.16 3.96
CA HIS A 73 -15.77 -3.57 3.70
C HIS A 73 -16.54 -4.10 2.48
N LYS A 74 -17.85 -3.79 2.40
CA LYS A 74 -18.71 -4.15 1.27
C LYS A 74 -18.21 -3.53 -0.04
N LEU A 75 -17.88 -2.24 -0.04
CA LEU A 75 -17.33 -1.55 -1.20
C LEU A 75 -16.00 -2.16 -1.64
N SER A 76 -15.09 -2.41 -0.70
CA SER A 76 -13.78 -3.02 -0.96
C SER A 76 -13.90 -4.41 -1.56
N LYS A 77 -14.77 -5.26 -1.01
CA LYS A 77 -15.04 -6.60 -1.55
C LYS A 77 -15.63 -6.55 -2.94
N ARG A 78 -16.61 -5.67 -3.17
CA ARG A 78 -17.24 -5.51 -4.48
C ARG A 78 -16.22 -5.05 -5.52
N TYR A 79 -15.43 -4.04 -5.20
CA TYR A 79 -14.41 -3.50 -6.10
C TYR A 79 -13.33 -4.55 -6.43
N GLY A 80 -12.80 -5.23 -5.40
CA GLY A 80 -11.81 -6.30 -5.57
C GLY A 80 -12.31 -7.48 -6.39
N GLY A 81 -13.60 -7.81 -6.29
CA GLY A 81 -14.21 -8.92 -7.03
C GLY A 81 -14.61 -8.61 -8.48
N SER A 82 -14.69 -7.34 -8.88
CA SER A 82 -15.16 -6.95 -10.22
C SER A 82 -14.14 -6.13 -10.99
N ALA A 83 -13.94 -4.87 -10.61
CA ALA A 83 -13.17 -3.90 -11.37
C ALA A 83 -11.65 -4.11 -11.22
N TRP A 84 -11.19 -4.53 -10.04
CA TRP A 84 -9.76 -4.60 -9.74
C TRP A 84 -8.95 -5.49 -10.67
N ARG A 85 -9.55 -6.58 -11.17
CA ARG A 85 -8.87 -7.49 -12.11
C ARG A 85 -8.37 -6.77 -13.37
N ILE A 86 -9.12 -5.77 -13.84
CA ILE A 86 -8.80 -4.96 -15.01
C ILE A 86 -7.99 -3.75 -14.56
N ASP A 87 -8.46 -3.04 -13.53
CA ASP A 87 -7.86 -1.77 -13.09
C ASP A 87 -6.40 -1.91 -12.62
N ARG A 88 -5.97 -3.10 -12.15
CA ARG A 88 -4.57 -3.37 -11.77
C ARG A 88 -3.57 -3.29 -12.94
N GLU A 89 -4.05 -3.38 -14.16
CA GLU A 89 -3.22 -3.28 -15.37
C GLU A 89 -2.98 -1.81 -15.78
N HIS A 90 -3.77 -0.89 -15.23
CA HIS A 90 -3.62 0.53 -15.50
C HIS A 90 -2.52 1.14 -14.65
N ALA A 91 -1.60 1.86 -15.29
CA ALA A 91 -0.55 2.60 -14.60
C ALA A 91 -1.12 3.81 -13.83
N GLU A 92 -2.21 4.39 -14.33
CA GLU A 92 -2.88 5.57 -13.79
C GLU A 92 -4.34 5.27 -13.48
N MET A 93 -4.89 6.01 -12.51
CA MET A 93 -6.29 5.89 -12.13
C MET A 93 -7.20 6.36 -13.26
N PRO A 94 -8.27 5.62 -13.61
CA PRO A 94 -9.28 6.11 -14.55
C PRO A 94 -9.89 7.44 -14.09
N ALA A 95 -9.94 8.43 -14.98
CA ALA A 95 -10.50 9.77 -14.67
C ALA A 95 -11.95 9.72 -14.17
N ALA A 96 -12.73 8.71 -14.59
CA ALA A 96 -14.11 8.51 -14.13
C ALA A 96 -14.24 8.17 -12.63
N TYR A 97 -13.14 7.88 -11.93
CA TYR A 97 -13.15 7.59 -10.50
C TYR A 97 -12.93 8.82 -9.63
N GLU A 98 -12.42 9.91 -10.19
CA GLU A 98 -12.11 11.15 -9.48
C GLU A 98 -13.34 11.68 -8.72
N GLY A 99 -13.16 12.03 -7.45
CA GLY A 99 -14.22 12.52 -6.56
C GLY A 99 -15.21 11.44 -6.12
N THR A 100 -14.99 10.17 -6.47
CA THR A 100 -15.86 9.05 -6.08
C THR A 100 -15.17 8.15 -5.05
N PRO A 101 -15.91 7.34 -4.27
CA PRO A 101 -15.31 6.34 -3.40
C PRO A 101 -14.36 5.35 -4.12
N ARG A 102 -14.48 5.20 -5.44
CA ARG A 102 -13.61 4.32 -6.23
C ARG A 102 -12.19 4.86 -6.37
N GLU A 103 -11.99 6.17 -6.28
CA GLU A 103 -10.66 6.78 -6.29
C GLU A 103 -9.81 6.18 -5.16
N HIS A 104 -10.30 6.29 -3.93
CA HIS A 104 -9.59 5.79 -2.76
C HIS A 104 -9.47 4.26 -2.74
N LEU A 105 -10.43 3.53 -3.32
CA LEU A 105 -10.33 2.08 -3.46
C LEU A 105 -9.23 1.70 -4.47
N TRP A 106 -9.15 2.38 -5.60
CA TRP A 106 -8.09 2.16 -6.57
C TRP A 106 -6.72 2.41 -5.92
N GLU A 107 -6.54 3.53 -5.23
CA GLU A 107 -5.30 3.85 -4.51
C GLU A 107 -4.94 2.80 -3.46
N ALA A 108 -5.92 2.34 -2.68
CA ALA A 108 -5.71 1.33 -1.64
C ALA A 108 -5.27 -0.01 -2.24
N PHE A 109 -5.87 -0.45 -3.35
CA PHE A 109 -5.50 -1.68 -4.03
C PHE A 109 -4.16 -1.55 -4.80
N GLN A 110 -3.90 -0.40 -5.44
CA GLN A 110 -2.65 -0.11 -6.15
C GLN A 110 -1.44 0.02 -5.22
N SER A 111 -1.67 0.24 -3.91
CA SER A 111 -0.60 0.23 -2.91
C SER A 111 0.22 -1.06 -2.88
N GLY A 112 -0.32 -2.19 -3.35
CA GLY A 112 0.34 -3.49 -3.28
C GLY A 112 0.37 -4.09 -1.87
N ALA A 113 -0.30 -3.48 -0.89
CA ALA A 113 -0.58 -4.10 0.40
C ALA A 113 -1.78 -5.06 0.30
N SER A 114 -1.95 -5.93 1.31
CA SER A 114 -3.06 -6.89 1.33
C SER A 114 -4.41 -6.17 1.30
N MET A 115 -5.27 -6.58 0.35
CA MET A 115 -6.63 -6.11 0.11
C MET A 115 -7.50 -7.23 -0.49
N PRO A 116 -8.82 -7.25 -0.24
CA PRO A 116 -9.55 -6.42 0.72
C PRO A 116 -9.26 -6.81 2.18
N LEU A 117 -9.43 -5.87 3.11
CA LEU A 117 -9.26 -6.10 4.55
C LEU A 117 -10.56 -6.54 5.24
N GLY A 118 -10.44 -7.24 6.36
CA GLY A 118 -11.57 -7.57 7.23
C GLY A 118 -12.02 -6.37 8.06
N GLU A 119 -13.28 -6.40 8.51
CA GLU A 119 -13.90 -5.31 9.29
C GLU A 119 -13.11 -4.92 10.54
N ARG A 120 -12.52 -5.91 11.24
CA ARG A 120 -11.69 -5.65 12.42
C ARG A 120 -10.47 -4.78 12.06
N GLN A 121 -9.80 -5.06 10.94
CA GLN A 121 -8.63 -4.30 10.51
C GLN A 121 -9.03 -2.90 10.05
N LEU A 122 -10.14 -2.78 9.31
CA LEU A 122 -10.69 -1.48 8.91
C LEU A 122 -11.02 -0.61 10.12
N ARG A 123 -11.61 -1.18 11.17
CA ARG A 123 -11.87 -0.48 12.43
C ARG A 123 -10.59 0.07 13.05
N ASN A 124 -9.50 -0.70 13.07
CA ASN A 124 -8.23 -0.25 13.63
C ASN A 124 -7.57 0.89 12.81
N ILE A 125 -7.88 0.97 11.52
CA ILE A 125 -7.30 2.00 10.63
C ILE A 125 -8.00 3.36 10.80
N ILE A 126 -9.32 3.34 11.07
CA ILE A 126 -10.17 4.53 11.13
C ILE A 126 -10.53 5.00 12.55
N ALA A 127 -10.25 4.18 13.57
CA ALA A 127 -10.38 4.57 14.98
C ALA A 127 -9.26 5.54 15.38
#